data_AF-A0AAU0M628-F1
#
_entry.id   AF-A0AAU0M628-F1
#
_cell.length_a   1.000
_cell.length_b   1.000
_cell.length_c   1.000
_cell.angle_alpha   90.00
_cell.angle_beta   90.00
_cell.angle_gamma   90.00
#
_symmetry.space_group_name_H-M   'P 1'
#
loop_
_entity.id
_entity.type
_entity.pdbx_description
1 polymer ?
#
loop_
_entity_poly.entity_id
_entity_poly.type
_entity_poly.pdbx_seq_one_letter_code
_entity_poly.pdbx_strand_id
1 'polypeptide(L)'
;MTATTHPLRLPEAVIALVGHHWYDAAASMLAVRAGAPQPGDDRGRLERAGQLATAAKRVLDLDAEDFGPIAAGFHQPWAASLAAARFPLTPRETNRGALGSLVPLYELMLEVVQLRSARQESLQVVVTAHLIGEYLGHLAWEGTLGHAGDPARMRGSTDGLWGTDDPACPHNSAQRATAKRSLNACDGDVAGYTAYLDRFHSRLGDALAVCAMNHATVEAGERPDVGETCPAPCRFAVRPGLAHRRHLDARVRLAKIYQDSRIVALRHHAPVGHFFGVPSVAEISEAWLHTWDKLTQQWPDGGNPLLAPTAPRVAVPDEALPGLSALVSAVADRPIGPGQVIEDIGADVIAVFDAPVVPAGRGD
;
A
#
# COMPACT_ATOMS: atom_id res chain seq x y z
N MET A 1 13.64 -5.70 -48.52
CA MET A 1 14.45 -5.88 -47.29
C MET A 1 13.54 -6.47 -46.23
N THR A 2 13.43 -7.80 -46.21
CA THR A 2 12.67 -8.55 -45.20
C THR A 2 13.49 -8.59 -43.92
N ALA A 3 13.03 -7.90 -42.87
CA ALA A 3 13.59 -8.05 -41.55
C ALA A 3 13.30 -9.47 -41.05
N THR A 4 14.30 -10.34 -41.09
CA THR A 4 14.25 -11.67 -40.50
C THR A 4 14.33 -11.48 -38.99
N THR A 5 13.19 -11.30 -38.33
CA THR A 5 13.11 -11.35 -36.86
C THR A 5 13.38 -12.79 -36.44
N HIS A 6 14.61 -13.07 -36.02
CA HIS A 6 14.90 -14.31 -35.32
C HIS A 6 14.09 -14.33 -34.02
N PRO A 7 13.25 -15.36 -33.76
CA PRO A 7 12.58 -15.46 -32.47
C PRO A 7 13.63 -15.57 -31.37
N LEU A 8 13.51 -14.73 -30.33
CA LEU A 8 14.40 -14.72 -29.17
C LEU A 8 14.50 -16.12 -28.57
N ARG A 9 15.69 -16.51 -28.08
CA ARG A 9 15.81 -17.74 -27.31
C ARG A 9 14.99 -17.60 -26.02
N LEU A 10 14.45 -18.70 -25.50
CA LEU A 10 13.58 -18.63 -24.32
C LEU A 10 14.19 -17.85 -23.14
N PRO A 11 15.47 -18.04 -22.76
CA PRO A 11 16.08 -17.22 -21.71
C PRO A 11 16.07 -15.72 -22.05
N GLU A 12 16.41 -15.33 -23.28
CA GLU A 12 16.41 -13.93 -23.73
C GLU A 12 15.00 -13.33 -23.70
N ALA A 13 13.99 -14.10 -24.13
CA ALA A 13 12.59 -13.66 -24.09
C ALA A 13 12.09 -13.49 -22.65
N VAL A 14 12.44 -14.42 -21.75
CA VAL A 14 12.08 -14.33 -20.33
C VAL A 14 12.77 -13.14 -19.67
N ILE A 15 14.06 -12.94 -19.91
CA ILE A 15 14.82 -11.79 -19.39
C ILE A 15 14.20 -10.48 -19.88
N ALA A 16 13.84 -10.39 -21.16
CA ALA A 16 13.17 -9.21 -21.71
C ALA A 16 11.81 -8.96 -21.05
N LEU A 17 10.98 -9.99 -20.88
CA LEU A 17 9.68 -9.85 -20.22
C LEU A 17 9.81 -9.42 -18.76
N VAL A 18 10.72 -10.06 -18.01
CA VAL A 18 10.98 -9.73 -16.60
C VAL A 18 11.57 -8.32 -16.46
N GLY A 19 12.50 -7.93 -17.32
CA GLY A 19 13.09 -6.58 -17.34
C GLY A 19 12.09 -5.48 -17.70
N HIS A 20 10.92 -5.83 -18.24
CA HIS A 20 9.79 -4.94 -18.47
C HIS A 20 8.58 -5.26 -17.57
N HIS A 21 8.80 -6.00 -16.49
CA HIS A 21 7.82 -6.33 -15.45
C HIS A 21 6.62 -7.15 -15.92
N TRP A 22 6.70 -7.84 -17.06
CA TRP A 22 5.69 -8.77 -17.59
C TRP A 22 5.83 -10.17 -16.98
N TYR A 23 5.78 -10.25 -15.65
CA TYR A 23 6.00 -11.49 -14.89
C TYR A 23 4.97 -12.57 -15.20
N ASP A 24 3.75 -12.20 -15.57
CA ASP A 24 2.69 -13.13 -15.97
C ASP A 24 3.02 -13.84 -17.29
N ALA A 25 3.46 -13.09 -18.31
CA ALA A 25 3.90 -13.66 -19.57
C ALA A 25 5.15 -14.54 -19.37
N ALA A 26 6.11 -14.10 -18.56
CA ALA A 26 7.29 -14.88 -18.23
C ALA A 26 6.93 -16.20 -17.53
N ALA A 27 6.06 -16.16 -16.52
CA ALA A 27 5.59 -17.34 -15.80
C ALA A 27 4.86 -18.32 -16.73
N SER A 28 3.98 -17.83 -17.60
CA SER A 28 3.28 -18.66 -18.59
C SER A 28 4.25 -19.33 -19.58
N MET A 29 5.22 -18.58 -20.11
CA MET A 29 6.23 -19.13 -21.02
C MET A 29 7.09 -20.21 -20.36
N LEU A 30 7.51 -19.98 -19.11
CA LEU A 30 8.30 -20.93 -18.33
C LEU A 30 7.50 -22.20 -18.01
N ALA A 31 6.22 -22.07 -17.65
CA ALA A 31 5.34 -23.21 -17.39
C ALA A 31 5.15 -24.09 -18.64
N VAL A 32 4.88 -23.47 -19.79
CA VAL A 32 4.76 -24.19 -21.07
C VAL A 32 6.06 -24.93 -21.39
N ARG A 33 7.22 -24.27 -21.20
CA ARG A 33 8.52 -24.90 -21.45
C ARG A 33 8.81 -26.06 -20.52
N ALA A 34 8.56 -25.90 -19.22
CA ALA A 34 8.80 -26.96 -18.23
C ALA A 34 7.91 -28.19 -18.49
N GLY A 35 6.70 -27.99 -19.04
CA GLY A 35 5.80 -29.07 -19.46
C GLY A 35 6.23 -29.79 -20.74
N ALA A 36 7.00 -29.13 -21.61
CA ALA A 36 7.56 -29.73 -22.84
C ALA A 36 9.02 -29.27 -23.07
N PRO A 37 9.99 -29.78 -22.28
CA PRO A 37 11.39 -29.38 -22.40
C PRO A 37 11.99 -29.80 -23.75
N GLN A 38 12.88 -28.97 -24.29
CA GLN A 38 13.70 -29.33 -25.46
C GLN A 38 15.10 -29.79 -25.03
N PRO A 39 15.85 -30.46 -25.94
CA PRO A 39 17.24 -30.83 -25.67
C PRO A 39 18.10 -29.63 -25.25
N GLY A 40 18.79 -29.77 -24.12
CA GLY A 40 19.64 -28.72 -23.55
C GLY A 40 18.96 -27.85 -22.49
N ASP A 41 17.66 -27.99 -22.27
CA ASP A 41 16.98 -27.33 -21.16
C ASP A 41 17.34 -27.96 -19.81
N ASP A 42 17.54 -27.12 -18.80
CA ASP A 42 17.56 -27.52 -17.41
C ASP A 42 16.17 -27.31 -16.81
N ARG A 43 15.43 -28.41 -16.63
CA ARG A 43 14.06 -28.39 -16.09
C ARG A 43 14.00 -27.77 -14.69
N GLY A 44 14.98 -28.04 -13.83
CA GLY A 44 15.00 -27.49 -12.47
C GLY A 44 15.14 -25.97 -12.47
N ARG A 45 15.96 -25.43 -13.38
CA ARG A 45 16.06 -23.97 -13.58
C ARG A 45 14.77 -23.37 -14.11
N LEU A 46 14.14 -24.00 -15.10
CA LEU A 46 12.87 -23.53 -15.66
C LEU A 46 11.77 -23.47 -14.60
N GLU A 47 11.66 -24.52 -13.79
CA GLU A 47 10.70 -24.60 -12.69
C GLU A 47 10.99 -23.55 -11.61
N ARG A 48 12.26 -23.36 -11.23
CA ARG A 48 12.65 -22.34 -10.24
C ARG A 48 12.36 -20.92 -10.73
N ALA A 49 12.75 -20.59 -11.96
CA ALA A 49 12.45 -19.31 -12.58
C ALA A 49 10.92 -19.08 -12.68
N GLY A 50 10.17 -20.12 -13.02
CA GLY A 50 8.71 -20.06 -13.11
C GLY A 50 8.05 -19.78 -11.76
N GLN A 51 8.55 -20.38 -10.67
CA GLN A 51 8.08 -20.11 -9.31
C GLN A 51 8.32 -18.66 -8.90
N LEU A 52 9.51 -18.12 -9.18
CA LEU A 52 9.85 -16.73 -8.90
C LEU A 52 9.00 -15.75 -9.72
N ALA A 53 8.85 -15.98 -11.02
CA ALA A 53 7.99 -15.16 -11.88
C ALA A 53 6.52 -15.20 -11.43
N THR A 54 6.04 -16.36 -10.98
CA THR A 54 4.68 -16.50 -10.41
C THR A 54 4.54 -15.72 -9.10
N ALA A 55 5.57 -15.74 -8.23
CA ALA A 55 5.58 -14.94 -7.02
C ALA A 55 5.53 -13.43 -7.33
N ALA A 56 6.39 -12.93 -8.23
CA ALA A 56 6.40 -11.53 -8.64
C ALA A 56 5.04 -11.09 -9.19
N LYS A 57 4.42 -11.89 -10.08
CA LYS A 57 3.08 -11.62 -10.59
C LYS A 57 2.05 -11.48 -9.46
N ARG A 58 1.99 -12.45 -8.54
CA ARG A 58 1.00 -12.45 -7.46
C ARG A 58 1.20 -11.29 -6.47
N VAL A 59 2.45 -10.92 -6.20
CA VAL A 59 2.75 -9.73 -5.39
C VAL A 59 2.33 -8.45 -6.11
N LEU A 60 2.56 -8.35 -7.42
CA LEU A 60 2.15 -7.22 -8.26
C LEU A 60 0.62 -7.06 -8.33
N ASP A 61 -0.15 -8.13 -8.15
CA ASP A 61 -1.62 -8.10 -8.07
C ASP A 61 -2.13 -7.51 -6.73
N LEU A 62 -1.25 -7.23 -5.76
CA LEU A 62 -1.53 -6.56 -4.48
C LEU A 62 -2.58 -7.25 -3.59
N ASP A 63 -2.69 -8.57 -3.67
CA ASP A 63 -3.48 -9.34 -2.71
C ASP A 63 -2.69 -9.58 -1.42
N ALA A 64 -2.89 -8.74 -0.42
CA ALA A 64 -2.10 -8.77 0.82
C ALA A 64 -2.31 -10.04 1.67
N GLU A 65 -3.38 -10.80 1.44
CA GLU A 65 -3.61 -12.11 2.09
C GLU A 65 -2.61 -13.16 1.60
N ASP A 66 -2.17 -13.04 0.34
CA ASP A 66 -1.27 -13.97 -0.33
C ASP A 66 0.20 -13.76 0.06
N PHE A 67 0.58 -12.60 0.59
CA PHE A 67 1.97 -12.24 0.84
C PHE A 67 2.66 -13.18 1.84
N GLY A 68 1.96 -13.60 2.89
CA GLY A 68 2.49 -14.55 3.87
C GLY A 68 2.79 -15.93 3.25
N PRO A 69 1.80 -16.59 2.63
CA PRO A 69 2.01 -17.84 1.91
C PRO A 69 3.10 -17.77 0.83
N ILE A 70 3.18 -16.67 0.07
CA ILE A 70 4.24 -16.46 -0.91
C ILE A 70 5.60 -16.40 -0.21
N ALA A 71 5.77 -15.48 0.75
CA ALA A 71 7.04 -15.28 1.45
C ALA A 71 7.57 -16.57 2.10
N ALA A 72 6.70 -17.39 2.69
CA ALA A 72 7.07 -18.65 3.31
C ALA A 72 7.70 -19.68 2.34
N GLY A 73 7.45 -19.54 1.03
CA GLY A 73 8.04 -20.40 0.00
C GLY A 73 9.48 -20.02 -0.41
N PHE A 74 10.03 -18.95 0.16
CA PHE A 74 11.32 -18.38 -0.26
C PHE A 74 12.21 -18.03 0.94
N HIS A 75 13.52 -17.97 0.69
CA HIS A 75 14.54 -17.67 1.71
C HIS A 75 15.34 -16.41 1.40
N GLN A 76 15.05 -15.76 0.29
CA GLN A 76 15.73 -14.55 -0.14
C GLN A 76 15.32 -13.34 0.71
N PRO A 77 16.16 -12.30 0.80
CA PRO A 77 15.90 -11.14 1.68
C PRO A 77 14.53 -10.48 1.45
N TRP A 78 14.09 -10.37 0.19
CA TRP A 78 12.79 -9.79 -0.17
C TRP A 78 11.60 -10.53 0.45
N ALA A 79 11.75 -11.82 0.79
CA ALA A 79 10.67 -12.61 1.41
C ALA A 79 10.33 -12.09 2.82
N ALA A 80 11.33 -11.63 3.57
CA ALA A 80 11.09 -11.02 4.89
C ALA A 80 10.35 -9.69 4.77
N SER A 81 10.72 -8.86 3.79
CA SER A 81 10.03 -7.59 3.48
C SER A 81 8.59 -7.83 3.07
N LEU A 82 8.34 -8.82 2.19
CA LEU A 82 6.99 -9.21 1.78
C LEU A 82 6.15 -9.72 2.97
N ALA A 83 6.75 -10.54 3.85
CA ALA A 83 6.09 -11.01 5.06
C ALA A 83 5.76 -9.89 6.06
N ALA A 84 6.47 -8.76 6.01
CA ALA A 84 6.18 -7.58 6.82
C ALA A 84 5.04 -6.73 6.24
N ALA A 85 4.81 -6.78 4.92
CA ALA A 85 3.72 -6.07 4.24
C ALA A 85 2.35 -6.79 4.32
N ARG A 86 2.30 -8.04 4.79
CA ARG A 86 1.05 -8.84 4.86
C ARG A 86 0.12 -8.39 5.99
N PHE A 87 -1.17 -8.66 5.87
CA PHE A 87 -2.07 -8.71 7.03
C PHE A 87 -2.02 -10.11 7.68
N PRO A 88 -2.09 -10.22 9.02
CA PRO A 88 -2.13 -11.52 9.68
C PRO A 88 -3.48 -12.20 9.45
N LEU A 89 -3.46 -13.50 9.14
CA LEU A 89 -4.64 -14.28 8.74
C LEU A 89 -5.49 -14.70 9.95
N THR A 90 -4.88 -14.76 11.14
CA THR A 90 -5.55 -15.16 12.37
C THR A 90 -5.43 -14.10 13.47
N PRO A 91 -6.42 -14.01 14.37
CA PRO A 91 -6.50 -12.99 15.42
C PRO A 91 -5.23 -12.75 16.24
N ARG A 92 -4.51 -13.82 16.59
CA ARG A 92 -3.43 -13.82 17.59
C ARG A 92 -2.05 -14.20 17.02
N GLU A 93 -1.89 -14.13 15.71
CA GLU A 93 -0.57 -14.30 15.10
C GLU A 93 0.48 -13.35 15.70
N THR A 94 1.66 -13.87 16.00
CA THR A 94 2.77 -13.10 16.59
C THR A 94 3.31 -12.05 15.62
N ASN A 95 3.53 -12.43 14.35
CA ASN A 95 3.92 -11.48 13.31
C ASN A 95 2.69 -10.70 12.85
N ARG A 96 2.60 -9.44 13.30
CA ARG A 96 1.47 -8.53 13.01
C ARG A 96 1.52 -7.90 11.62
N GLY A 97 2.63 -8.01 10.89
CA GLY A 97 2.79 -7.45 9.54
C GLY A 97 2.33 -5.98 9.44
N ALA A 98 1.47 -5.71 8.45
CA ALA A 98 0.90 -4.40 8.16
C ALA A 98 0.12 -3.77 9.33
N LEU A 99 -0.45 -4.58 10.25
CA LEU A 99 -1.08 -4.07 11.48
C LEU A 99 -0.04 -3.53 12.47
N GLY A 100 1.17 -4.10 12.46
CA GLY A 100 2.29 -3.65 13.27
C GLY A 100 2.91 -2.37 12.74
N SER A 101 3.11 -2.28 11.43
CA SER A 101 3.57 -1.08 10.72
C SER A 101 3.14 -1.14 9.26
N LEU A 102 2.60 -0.04 8.75
CA LEU A 102 2.18 0.09 7.35
C LEU A 102 3.33 0.39 6.41
N VAL A 103 4.52 0.75 6.93
CA VAL A 103 5.65 1.20 6.10
C VAL A 103 5.99 0.20 4.99
N PRO A 104 6.19 -1.12 5.24
CA PRO A 104 6.51 -2.06 4.17
C PRO A 104 5.39 -2.21 3.12
N LEU A 105 4.13 -2.06 3.54
CA LEU A 105 2.99 -2.09 2.62
C LEU A 105 2.97 -0.83 1.73
N TYR A 106 3.28 0.35 2.27
CA TYR A 106 3.38 1.58 1.49
C TYR A 106 4.56 1.57 0.53
N GLU A 107 5.73 1.07 0.94
CA GLU A 107 6.87 0.87 0.04
C GLU A 107 6.48 -0.01 -1.14
N LEU A 108 5.79 -1.14 -0.87
CA LEU A 108 5.30 -2.04 -1.91
C LEU A 108 4.22 -1.39 -2.80
N MET A 109 3.26 -0.66 -2.24
CA MET A 109 2.23 0.02 -3.03
C MET A 109 2.85 1.08 -3.96
N LEU A 110 3.84 1.84 -3.49
CA LEU A 110 4.56 2.83 -4.30
C LEU A 110 5.37 2.16 -5.42
N GLU A 111 6.03 1.03 -5.14
CA GLU A 111 6.67 0.18 -6.17
C GLU A 111 5.64 -0.27 -7.21
N VAL A 112 4.50 -0.82 -6.79
CA VAL A 112 3.45 -1.29 -7.70
C VAL A 112 2.90 -0.17 -8.57
N VAL A 113 2.65 1.04 -8.03
CA VAL A 113 2.21 2.18 -8.85
C VAL A 113 3.24 2.46 -9.95
N GLN A 114 4.53 2.46 -9.63
CA GLN A 114 5.60 2.70 -10.59
C GLN A 114 5.63 1.63 -11.68
N LEU A 115 5.58 0.35 -11.30
CA LEU A 115 5.64 -0.78 -12.23
C LEU A 115 4.40 -0.84 -13.14
N ARG A 116 3.21 -0.59 -12.60
CA ARG A 116 1.94 -0.55 -13.36
C ARG A 116 1.92 0.63 -14.32
N SER A 117 2.48 1.78 -13.93
CA SER A 117 2.64 2.94 -14.81
C SER A 117 3.60 2.65 -15.97
N ALA A 118 4.76 2.02 -15.69
CA ALA A 118 5.70 1.60 -16.72
C ALA A 118 5.09 0.60 -17.73
N ARG A 119 4.17 -0.26 -17.27
CA ARG A 119 3.36 -1.18 -18.10
C ARG A 119 2.18 -0.52 -18.80
N GLN A 120 1.95 0.79 -18.58
CA GLN A 120 0.81 1.55 -19.09
C GLN A 120 -0.56 1.04 -18.62
N GLU A 121 -0.61 0.44 -17.43
CA GLU A 121 -1.81 -0.16 -16.85
C GLU A 121 -2.60 0.87 -16.03
N SER A 122 -3.18 1.84 -16.76
CA SER A 122 -3.83 3.03 -16.20
C SER A 122 -4.89 2.71 -15.13
N LEU A 123 -5.69 1.66 -15.31
CA LEU A 123 -6.67 1.23 -14.30
C LEU A 123 -5.99 0.83 -12.99
N GLN A 124 -4.89 0.09 -13.06
CA GLN A 124 -4.18 -0.39 -11.88
C GLN A 124 -3.48 0.75 -11.14
N VAL A 125 -2.96 1.76 -11.86
CA VAL A 125 -2.44 2.99 -11.24
C VAL A 125 -3.52 3.67 -10.38
N VAL A 126 -4.75 3.81 -10.90
CA VAL A 126 -5.86 4.42 -10.16
C VAL A 126 -6.31 3.55 -8.98
N VAL A 127 -6.38 2.23 -9.15
CA VAL A 127 -6.73 1.30 -8.07
C VAL A 127 -5.71 1.39 -6.92
N THR A 128 -4.41 1.36 -7.23
CA THR A 128 -3.38 1.45 -6.18
C THR A 128 -3.34 2.83 -5.54
N ALA A 129 -3.53 3.91 -6.30
CA ALA A 129 -3.67 5.26 -5.74
C ALA A 129 -4.85 5.36 -4.77
N HIS A 130 -5.97 4.69 -5.07
CA HIS A 130 -7.09 4.59 -4.14
C HIS A 130 -6.75 3.80 -2.88
N LEU A 131 -6.11 2.64 -2.99
CA LEU A 131 -5.70 1.81 -1.84
C LEU A 131 -4.74 2.56 -0.91
N ILE A 132 -3.80 3.33 -1.47
CA ILE A 132 -2.94 4.24 -0.72
C ILE A 132 -3.80 5.15 0.16
N GLY A 133 -4.87 5.73 -0.37
CA GLY A 133 -5.77 6.64 0.35
C GLY A 133 -6.51 5.97 1.51
N GLU A 134 -6.91 4.70 1.38
CA GLU A 134 -7.66 3.97 2.40
C GLU A 134 -6.91 3.85 3.74
N TYR A 135 -5.58 3.72 3.69
CA TYR A 135 -4.74 3.51 4.89
C TYR A 135 -3.98 4.75 5.37
N LEU A 136 -4.04 5.90 4.66
CA LEU A 136 -3.18 7.05 5.00
C LEU A 136 -3.48 7.60 6.40
N GLY A 137 -4.75 7.56 6.81
CA GLY A 137 -5.13 7.94 8.17
C GLY A 137 -4.48 7.05 9.25
N HIS A 138 -4.34 5.75 8.99
CA HIS A 138 -3.62 4.84 9.89
C HIS A 138 -2.13 5.14 9.92
N LEU A 139 -1.53 5.37 8.75
CA LEU A 139 -0.12 5.72 8.63
C LEU A 139 0.21 7.00 9.41
N ALA A 140 -0.67 8.01 9.37
CA ALA A 140 -0.54 9.22 10.18
C ALA A 140 -0.51 8.90 11.69
N TRP A 141 -1.40 8.02 12.14
CA TRP A 141 -1.52 7.63 13.54
C TRP A 141 -0.42 6.68 14.03
N GLU A 142 0.26 5.97 13.13
CA GLU A 142 1.21 4.90 13.48
C GLU A 142 2.27 5.37 14.49
N GLY A 143 2.89 6.54 14.27
CA GLY A 143 3.88 7.10 15.18
C GLY A 143 3.32 7.48 16.57
N THR A 144 2.00 7.62 16.71
CA THR A 144 1.33 7.95 17.97
C THR A 144 0.80 6.72 18.70
N LEU A 145 0.23 5.76 17.97
CA LEU A 145 -0.29 4.51 18.54
C LEU A 145 0.80 3.44 18.72
N GLY A 146 1.89 3.54 17.96
CA GLY A 146 2.93 2.51 17.83
C GLY A 146 2.47 1.28 17.05
N HIS A 147 1.39 1.41 16.27
CA HIS A 147 0.82 0.39 15.38
C HIS A 147 -0.17 1.03 14.39
N ALA A 148 -0.51 0.29 13.35
CA ALA A 148 -1.44 0.73 12.31
C ALA A 148 -2.89 0.32 12.61
N GLY A 149 -3.39 0.62 13.81
CA GLY A 149 -4.76 0.22 14.19
C GLY A 149 -4.96 -1.28 14.46
N ASP A 150 -3.89 -2.01 14.81
CA ASP A 150 -3.96 -3.42 15.23
C ASP A 150 -5.04 -3.68 16.30
N PRO A 151 -6.11 -4.44 16.00
CA PRO A 151 -7.18 -4.75 16.95
C PRO A 151 -6.68 -5.44 18.22
N ALA A 152 -5.57 -6.19 18.17
CA ALA A 152 -4.98 -6.79 19.37
C ALA A 152 -4.42 -5.75 20.36
N ARG A 153 -4.19 -4.51 19.89
CA ARG A 153 -3.56 -3.42 20.65
C ARG A 153 -4.52 -2.26 20.90
N MET A 154 -5.61 -2.14 20.14
CA MET A 154 -6.56 -1.02 20.22
C MET A 154 -7.11 -0.76 21.64
N ARG A 155 -7.42 -1.80 22.42
CA ARG A 155 -7.95 -1.66 23.79
C ARG A 155 -6.94 -1.01 24.74
N GLY A 156 -5.64 -1.20 24.51
CA GLY A 156 -4.58 -0.54 25.28
C GLY A 156 -4.24 0.86 24.77
N SER A 157 -4.49 1.14 23.49
CA SER A 157 -4.12 2.40 22.85
C SER A 157 -5.19 3.48 22.91
N THR A 158 -6.46 3.08 23.09
CA THR A 158 -7.62 3.98 23.10
C THR A 158 -8.30 4.02 24.48
N ASP A 159 -9.10 5.06 24.72
CA ASP A 159 -9.87 5.25 25.96
C ASP A 159 -11.10 6.16 25.73
N GLY A 160 -11.87 6.42 26.79
CA GLY A 160 -13.00 7.35 26.76
C GLY A 160 -14.20 6.79 26.00
N LEU A 161 -14.74 7.60 25.08
CA LEU A 161 -15.95 7.28 24.31
C LEU A 161 -15.66 6.46 23.03
N TRP A 162 -14.41 6.09 22.80
CA TRP A 162 -14.02 5.30 21.62
C TRP A 162 -14.81 3.98 21.53
N GLY A 163 -15.53 3.78 20.43
CA GLY A 163 -16.32 2.57 20.18
C GLY A 163 -17.56 2.42 21.08
N THR A 164 -17.93 3.45 21.84
CA THR A 164 -19.18 3.48 22.62
C THR A 164 -20.36 3.93 21.76
N ASP A 165 -21.57 3.66 22.24
CA ASP A 165 -22.81 4.14 21.63
C ASP A 165 -23.26 5.50 22.20
N ASP A 166 -22.38 6.19 22.95
CA ASP A 166 -22.68 7.48 23.59
C ASP A 166 -22.81 8.61 22.53
N PRO A 167 -23.95 9.31 22.46
CA PRO A 167 -24.15 10.40 21.50
C PRO A 167 -23.27 11.63 21.75
N ALA A 168 -22.60 11.74 22.90
CA ALA A 168 -21.58 12.76 23.14
C ALA A 168 -20.34 12.57 22.25
N CYS A 169 -20.12 11.36 21.73
CA CYS A 169 -19.09 11.11 20.74
C CYS A 169 -19.57 11.58 19.35
N PRO A 170 -18.80 12.45 18.65
CA PRO A 170 -19.19 12.98 17.34
C PRO A 170 -19.11 11.93 16.22
N HIS A 171 -18.50 10.76 16.48
CA HIS A 171 -18.46 9.69 15.49
C HIS A 171 -19.86 9.33 15.02
N ASN A 172 -20.08 9.26 13.71
CA ASN A 172 -21.33 8.75 13.15
C ASN A 172 -21.53 7.24 13.42
N SER A 173 -22.69 6.70 13.06
CA SER A 173 -23.02 5.29 13.35
C SER A 173 -22.03 4.29 12.75
N ALA A 174 -21.53 4.55 11.53
CA ALA A 174 -20.56 3.68 10.87
C ALA A 174 -19.18 3.75 11.55
N GLN A 175 -18.72 4.94 11.93
CA GLN A 175 -17.48 5.14 12.67
C GLN A 175 -17.55 4.48 14.07
N ARG A 176 -18.65 4.66 14.81
CA ARG A 176 -18.85 4.00 16.12
C ARG A 176 -18.82 2.48 16.00
N ALA A 177 -19.51 1.92 15.00
CA ALA A 177 -19.50 0.48 14.75
C ALA A 177 -18.09 -0.04 14.40
N THR A 178 -17.33 0.73 13.61
CA THR A 178 -15.95 0.40 13.23
C THR A 178 -15.01 0.44 14.44
N ALA A 179 -15.06 1.51 15.23
CA ALA A 179 -14.30 1.67 16.46
C ALA A 179 -14.65 0.58 17.50
N LYS A 180 -15.92 0.20 17.62
CA LYS A 180 -16.36 -0.90 18.49
C LYS A 180 -15.81 -2.25 18.01
N ARG A 181 -15.82 -2.51 16.69
CA ARG A 181 -15.25 -3.75 16.14
C ARG A 181 -13.74 -3.82 16.31
N SER A 182 -13.02 -2.70 16.19
CA SER A 182 -11.56 -2.67 16.39
C SER A 182 -11.15 -3.09 17.81
N LEU A 183 -12.03 -2.94 18.81
CA LEU A 183 -11.79 -3.38 20.18
C LEU A 183 -12.03 -4.87 20.44
N ASN A 184 -12.77 -5.55 19.55
CA ASN A 184 -13.27 -6.90 19.79
C ASN A 184 -12.89 -7.89 18.67
N ALA A 185 -12.31 -7.44 17.56
CA ALA A 185 -12.03 -8.28 16.40
C ALA A 185 -11.11 -9.47 16.72
N CYS A 186 -10.19 -9.32 17.68
CA CYS A 186 -9.29 -10.40 18.08
C CYS A 186 -9.87 -11.37 19.14
N ASP A 187 -11.05 -11.07 19.68
CA ASP A 187 -11.72 -11.90 20.69
C ASP A 187 -12.72 -12.90 20.08
N GLY A 188 -13.06 -12.71 18.80
CA GLY A 188 -13.97 -13.56 18.03
C GLY A 188 -13.30 -14.76 17.37
N ASP A 189 -14.04 -15.39 16.45
CA ASP A 189 -13.54 -16.44 15.58
C ASP A 189 -12.78 -15.88 14.36
N VAL A 190 -12.14 -16.77 13.59
CA VAL A 190 -11.38 -16.40 12.39
C VAL A 190 -12.27 -15.70 11.37
N ALA A 191 -13.52 -16.18 11.18
CA ALA A 191 -14.45 -15.59 10.22
C ALA A 191 -14.82 -14.13 10.57
N GLY A 192 -15.09 -13.84 11.84
CA GLY A 192 -15.36 -12.49 12.32
C GLY A 192 -14.15 -11.57 12.22
N TYR A 193 -12.94 -12.09 12.43
CA TYR A 193 -11.69 -11.37 12.27
C TYR A 193 -11.38 -11.05 10.80
N THR A 194 -11.52 -12.00 9.89
CA THR A 194 -11.42 -11.76 8.43
C THR A 194 -12.43 -10.70 8.01
N ALA A 195 -13.69 -10.82 8.43
CA ALA A 195 -14.71 -9.81 8.13
C ALA A 195 -14.37 -8.41 8.68
N TYR A 196 -13.61 -8.31 9.78
CA TYR A 196 -13.08 -7.04 10.27
C TYR A 196 -12.03 -6.46 9.31
N LEU A 197 -11.04 -7.26 8.92
CA LEU A 197 -10.00 -6.82 7.98
C LEU A 197 -10.61 -6.36 6.65
N ASP A 198 -11.50 -7.16 6.07
CA ASP A 198 -12.09 -6.89 4.75
C ASP A 198 -12.95 -5.62 4.69
N ARG A 199 -13.67 -5.30 5.77
CA ARG A 199 -14.79 -4.34 5.72
C ARG A 199 -14.67 -3.15 6.66
N PHE A 200 -13.84 -3.26 7.69
CA PHE A 200 -13.80 -2.29 8.78
C PHE A 200 -12.41 -1.73 9.02
N HIS A 201 -11.36 -2.50 8.79
CA HIS A 201 -10.01 -2.04 9.11
C HIS A 201 -9.61 -0.82 8.27
N SER A 202 -9.81 -0.81 6.95
CA SER A 202 -9.55 0.38 6.12
C SER A 202 -10.35 1.61 6.57
N ARG A 203 -11.59 1.42 7.05
CA ARG A 203 -12.48 2.50 7.53
C ARG A 203 -12.12 3.03 8.92
N LEU A 204 -11.30 2.31 9.69
CA LEU A 204 -10.87 2.74 11.02
C LEU A 204 -10.10 4.07 10.95
N GLY A 205 -9.43 4.34 9.82
CA GLY A 205 -8.72 5.59 9.56
C GLY A 205 -9.64 6.82 9.65
N ASP A 206 -10.90 6.72 9.20
CA ASP A 206 -11.87 7.80 9.29
C ASP A 206 -12.28 8.09 10.74
N ALA A 207 -12.49 7.04 11.55
CA ALA A 207 -12.79 7.21 12.98
C ALA A 207 -11.60 7.82 13.73
N LEU A 208 -10.38 7.35 13.42
CA LEU A 208 -9.15 7.92 13.95
C LEU A 208 -8.95 9.38 13.51
N ALA A 209 -9.36 9.74 12.30
CA ALA A 209 -9.23 11.11 11.79
C ALA A 209 -10.02 12.13 12.63
N VAL A 210 -11.25 11.80 13.02
CA VAL A 210 -12.08 12.63 13.91
C VAL A 210 -11.42 12.84 15.28
N CYS A 211 -10.67 11.85 15.77
CA CYS A 211 -9.95 11.98 17.04
C CYS A 211 -8.67 12.81 16.91
N ALA A 212 -7.97 12.74 15.79
CA ALA A 212 -6.77 13.54 15.54
C ALA A 212 -7.13 15.00 15.31
N MET A 213 -8.11 15.25 14.45
CA MET A 213 -8.60 16.59 14.16
C MET A 213 -9.64 17.01 15.19
N ASN A 214 -9.23 17.79 16.19
CA ASN A 214 -10.11 18.13 17.32
C ASN A 214 -9.97 19.59 17.76
N HIS A 215 -10.94 20.11 18.50
CA HIS A 215 -10.95 21.52 18.89
C HIS A 215 -9.84 21.91 19.89
N ALA A 216 -9.08 20.95 20.41
CA ALA A 216 -7.94 21.22 21.26
C ALA A 216 -6.62 21.35 20.47
N THR A 217 -6.60 21.14 19.14
CA THR A 217 -5.42 21.34 18.28
C THR A 217 -5.49 22.62 17.44
N VAL A 218 -6.68 23.19 17.25
CA VAL A 218 -6.92 24.32 16.34
C VAL A 218 -7.46 25.56 17.05
N GLU A 219 -7.07 26.75 16.61
CA GLU A 219 -7.62 28.04 17.04
C GLU A 219 -8.79 28.49 16.14
N ALA A 220 -9.44 29.60 16.50
CA ALA A 220 -10.52 30.16 15.70
C ALA A 220 -9.99 30.60 14.32
N GLY A 221 -10.56 30.05 13.24
CA GLY A 221 -10.13 30.32 11.86
C GLY A 221 -9.11 29.33 11.30
N GLU A 222 -8.57 28.42 12.12
CA GLU A 222 -7.60 27.39 11.69
C GLU A 222 -8.26 26.04 11.35
N ARG A 223 -9.59 25.96 11.42
CA ARG A 223 -10.29 24.68 11.26
C ARG A 223 -10.02 24.06 9.89
N PRO A 224 -9.77 22.74 9.83
CA PRO A 224 -9.68 22.05 8.56
C PRO A 224 -10.99 22.16 7.79
N ASP A 225 -10.87 22.36 6.49
CA ASP A 225 -11.95 22.36 5.51
C ASP A 225 -12.34 20.94 5.05
N VAL A 226 -11.83 19.93 5.75
CA VAL A 226 -11.95 18.50 5.43
C VAL A 226 -12.19 17.68 6.68
N GLY A 227 -13.03 16.64 6.54
CA GLY A 227 -13.36 15.72 7.60
C GLY A 227 -14.18 16.34 8.76
N GLU A 228 -14.63 15.46 9.64
CA GLU A 228 -15.30 15.84 10.89
C GLU A 228 -14.26 16.05 12.00
N THR A 229 -14.55 16.94 12.95
CA THR A 229 -13.64 17.23 14.08
C THR A 229 -14.28 16.97 15.43
N CYS A 230 -13.50 16.52 16.41
CA CYS A 230 -14.01 16.27 17.75
C CYS A 230 -14.02 17.52 18.66
N PRO A 231 -15.18 17.95 19.20
CA PRO A 231 -15.23 19.08 20.12
C PRO A 231 -14.73 18.76 21.53
N ALA A 232 -14.78 17.49 21.93
CA ALA A 232 -14.40 17.00 23.25
C ALA A 232 -13.54 15.73 23.12
N PRO A 233 -12.25 15.87 22.74
CA PRO A 233 -11.40 14.71 22.44
C PRO A 233 -11.17 13.82 23.67
N CYS A 234 -11.16 12.50 23.44
CA CYS A 234 -10.85 11.52 24.48
C CYS A 234 -9.39 11.65 24.94
N ARG A 235 -9.09 11.09 26.12
CA ARG A 235 -7.77 11.24 26.77
C ARG A 235 -6.65 10.71 25.88
N PHE A 236 -6.84 9.60 25.17
CA PHE A 236 -5.80 9.04 24.30
C PHE A 236 -5.36 10.00 23.19
N ALA A 237 -6.30 10.78 22.63
CA ALA A 237 -6.01 11.76 21.58
C ALA A 237 -5.28 13.00 22.12
N VAL A 238 -5.50 13.35 23.39
CA VAL A 238 -4.86 14.50 24.05
C VAL A 238 -3.67 14.15 24.93
N ARG A 239 -3.33 12.85 25.03
CA ARG A 239 -2.21 12.35 25.82
C ARG A 239 -0.85 12.91 25.35
N PRO A 240 -0.56 13.02 24.04
CA PRO A 240 0.67 13.66 23.56
C PRO A 240 0.68 15.18 23.80
N GLY A 241 1.86 15.78 23.80
CA GLY A 241 2.00 17.24 23.90
C GLY A 241 1.37 18.00 22.72
N LEU A 242 0.98 19.26 22.93
CA LEU A 242 0.27 20.07 21.92
C LEU A 242 0.96 20.09 20.54
N ALA A 243 2.29 20.26 20.50
CA ALA A 243 3.04 20.27 19.24
C ALA A 243 2.89 18.95 18.46
N HIS A 244 3.00 17.81 19.13
CA HIS A 244 2.80 16.49 18.53
C HIS A 244 1.37 16.34 17.99
N ARG A 245 0.38 16.81 18.76
CA ARG A 245 -1.03 16.72 18.34
C ARG A 245 -1.33 17.61 17.14
N ARG A 246 -0.80 18.84 17.09
CA ARG A 246 -0.91 19.72 15.92
C ARG A 246 -0.25 19.09 14.68
N HIS A 247 0.90 18.43 14.86
CA HIS A 247 1.55 17.71 13.78
C HIS A 247 0.74 16.49 13.29
N LEU A 248 0.16 15.71 14.21
CA LEU A 248 -0.74 14.61 13.86
C LEU A 248 -2.01 15.09 13.14
N ASP A 249 -2.64 16.16 13.64
CA ASP A 249 -3.78 16.83 13.02
C ASP A 249 -3.47 17.20 11.57
N ALA A 250 -2.36 17.89 11.34
CA ALA A 250 -1.90 18.30 10.01
C ALA A 250 -1.67 17.11 9.06
N ARG A 251 -1.03 16.02 9.54
CA ARG A 251 -0.79 14.82 8.72
C ARG A 251 -2.08 14.07 8.39
N VAL A 252 -3.03 14.00 9.33
CA VAL A 252 -4.36 13.44 9.09
C VAL A 252 -5.17 14.31 8.13
N ARG A 253 -5.06 15.64 8.23
CA ARG A 253 -5.69 16.57 7.30
C ARG A 253 -5.21 16.34 5.87
N LEU A 254 -3.90 16.18 5.65
CA LEU A 254 -3.35 15.80 4.34
C LEU A 254 -3.92 14.46 3.84
N ALA A 255 -3.98 13.45 4.70
CA ALA A 255 -4.55 12.16 4.36
C ALA A 255 -6.01 12.30 3.89
N LYS A 256 -6.83 13.10 4.59
CA LYS A 256 -8.21 13.38 4.21
C LYS A 256 -8.33 14.16 2.90
N ILE A 257 -7.48 15.18 2.68
CA ILE A 257 -7.45 15.92 1.40
C ILE A 257 -7.19 14.95 0.24
N TYR A 258 -6.22 14.04 0.37
CA TYR A 258 -5.93 13.04 -0.66
C TYR A 258 -7.09 12.05 -0.84
N GLN A 259 -7.64 11.51 0.25
CA GLN A 259 -8.74 10.55 0.21
C GLN A 259 -9.99 11.11 -0.48
N ASP A 260 -10.29 12.40 -0.26
CA ASP A 260 -11.44 13.09 -0.85
C ASP A 260 -11.13 13.71 -2.23
N SER A 261 -9.96 13.38 -2.82
CA SER A 261 -9.46 14.03 -4.03
C SER A 261 -9.92 13.36 -5.33
N ARG A 262 -9.68 14.04 -6.46
CA ARG A 262 -10.12 13.58 -7.79
C ARG A 262 -9.44 12.27 -8.21
N ILE A 263 -8.14 12.11 -7.95
CA ILE A 263 -7.43 10.87 -8.31
C ILE A 263 -8.02 9.64 -7.62
N VAL A 264 -8.44 9.75 -6.36
CA VAL A 264 -9.08 8.66 -5.60
C VAL A 264 -10.50 8.42 -6.09
N ALA A 265 -11.23 9.49 -6.44
CA ALA A 265 -12.58 9.42 -6.99
C ALA A 265 -12.64 8.73 -8.37
N LEU A 266 -11.56 8.76 -9.16
CA LEU A 266 -11.53 8.09 -10.48
C LEU A 266 -11.87 6.60 -10.41
N ARG A 267 -11.54 5.91 -9.31
CA ARG A 267 -11.95 4.50 -9.10
C ARG A 267 -13.47 4.33 -9.13
N HIS A 268 -14.22 5.32 -8.65
CA HIS A 268 -15.67 5.29 -8.55
C HIS A 268 -16.39 5.90 -9.76
N HIS A 269 -15.66 6.60 -10.62
CA HIS A 269 -16.20 7.29 -11.80
C HIS A 269 -16.36 6.39 -13.04
N ALA A 270 -16.25 5.07 -12.91
CA ALA A 270 -16.87 4.17 -13.88
C ALA A 270 -18.40 4.25 -13.70
N PRO A 271 -19.13 5.10 -14.45
CA PRO A 271 -20.54 5.30 -14.22
C PRO A 271 -21.22 3.99 -14.61
N VAL A 272 -22.04 3.46 -13.72
CA VAL A 272 -23.06 2.46 -14.06
C VAL A 272 -23.96 3.11 -15.14
N GLY A 273 -23.61 2.96 -16.42
CA GLY A 273 -24.29 3.60 -17.54
C GLY A 273 -23.51 3.71 -18.85
N HIS A 274 -22.17 3.85 -18.82
CA HIS A 274 -21.33 3.80 -20.04
C HIS A 274 -20.15 2.85 -19.82
N PHE A 275 -20.32 1.64 -20.35
CA PHE A 275 -19.79 0.36 -19.85
C PHE A 275 -18.26 0.09 -19.94
N PHE A 276 -17.38 1.04 -20.33
CA PHE A 276 -15.97 0.70 -20.62
C PHE A 276 -14.91 1.79 -20.35
N GLY A 277 -15.20 2.82 -19.56
CA GLY A 277 -14.22 3.89 -19.31
C GLY A 277 -13.08 3.44 -18.38
N VAL A 278 -12.01 2.86 -18.92
CA VAL A 278 -10.70 2.85 -18.24
C VAL A 278 -10.16 4.29 -18.31
N PRO A 279 -9.80 4.93 -17.19
CA PRO A 279 -9.25 6.27 -17.21
C PRO A 279 -8.03 6.34 -18.13
N SER A 280 -8.05 7.29 -19.06
CA SER A 280 -6.89 7.58 -19.90
C SER A 280 -5.76 8.21 -19.08
N VAL A 281 -4.53 8.13 -19.59
CA VAL A 281 -3.37 8.80 -18.98
C VAL A 281 -3.60 10.31 -18.81
N ALA A 282 -4.34 10.94 -19.73
CA ALA A 282 -4.68 12.35 -19.64
C ALA A 282 -5.66 12.64 -18.48
N GLU A 283 -6.71 11.84 -18.32
CA GLU A 283 -7.66 11.97 -17.20
C GLU A 283 -6.99 11.75 -15.85
N ILE A 284 -6.10 10.75 -15.76
CA ILE A 284 -5.30 10.49 -14.55
C ILE A 284 -4.39 11.68 -14.23
N SER A 285 -3.71 12.22 -15.25
CA SER A 285 -2.79 13.35 -15.09
C SER A 285 -3.52 14.61 -14.66
N GLU A 286 -4.67 14.93 -15.26
CA GLU A 286 -5.51 16.07 -14.86
C GLU A 286 -6.05 15.91 -13.43
N ALA A 287 -6.55 14.72 -13.08
CA ALA A 287 -7.00 14.43 -11.74
C ALA A 287 -5.86 14.56 -10.71
N TRP A 288 -4.66 14.07 -11.05
CA TRP A 288 -3.49 14.18 -10.19
C TRP A 288 -3.04 15.63 -10.01
N LEU A 289 -2.94 16.42 -11.07
CA LEU A 289 -2.57 17.84 -10.98
C LEU A 289 -3.54 18.60 -10.07
N HIS A 290 -4.85 18.39 -10.22
CA HIS A 290 -5.83 19.02 -9.35
C HIS A 290 -5.71 18.56 -7.89
N THR A 291 -5.47 17.26 -7.67
CA THR A 291 -5.19 16.72 -6.34
C THR A 291 -3.93 17.35 -5.75
N TRP A 292 -2.84 17.44 -6.50
CA TRP A 292 -1.55 17.96 -6.06
C TRP A 292 -1.61 19.46 -5.75
N ASP A 293 -2.29 20.24 -6.59
CA ASP A 293 -2.54 21.67 -6.35
C ASP A 293 -3.26 21.87 -5.01
N LYS A 294 -4.25 21.03 -4.69
CA LYS A 294 -4.95 21.10 -3.40
C LYS A 294 -4.06 20.70 -2.23
N LEU A 295 -3.26 19.64 -2.39
CA LEU A 295 -2.34 19.14 -1.36
C LEU A 295 -1.21 20.13 -1.04
N THR A 296 -0.81 20.94 -2.01
CA THR A 296 0.30 21.89 -1.90
C THR A 296 -0.13 23.33 -1.64
N GLN A 297 -1.40 23.55 -1.28
CA GLN A 297 -1.85 24.85 -0.79
C GLN A 297 -1.36 25.12 0.62
N GLN A 298 -0.86 26.33 0.85
CA GLN A 298 -0.55 26.81 2.18
C GLN A 298 -1.85 27.01 2.98
N TRP A 299 -1.91 26.44 4.17
CA TRP A 299 -3.09 26.56 5.04
C TRP A 299 -3.01 27.82 5.92
N PRO A 300 -4.16 28.33 6.42
CA PRO A 300 -4.19 29.54 7.25
C PRO A 300 -3.32 29.47 8.51
N ASP A 301 -3.18 28.28 9.10
CA ASP A 301 -2.38 27.99 10.30
C ASP A 301 -0.88 27.83 10.00
N GLY A 302 -0.48 27.90 8.73
CA GLY A 302 0.89 27.70 8.31
C GLY A 302 1.35 26.24 8.28
N GLY A 303 0.50 25.29 8.69
CA GLY A 303 0.88 23.98 9.18
C GLY A 303 0.96 22.85 8.15
N ASN A 304 0.96 23.15 6.85
CA ASN A 304 0.98 22.09 5.82
C ASN A 304 2.32 21.32 5.85
N PRO A 305 2.35 20.05 6.28
CA PRO A 305 3.59 19.32 6.46
C PRO A 305 4.25 18.94 5.13
N LEU A 306 3.51 18.96 4.02
CA LEU A 306 4.08 18.80 2.67
C LEU A 306 4.92 19.99 2.22
N LEU A 307 4.76 21.16 2.82
CA LEU A 307 5.46 22.39 2.44
C LEU A 307 6.58 22.76 3.43
N ALA A 308 6.66 22.05 4.56
CA ALA A 308 7.70 22.28 5.55
C ALA A 308 9.11 22.05 4.94
N PRO A 309 10.09 22.92 5.20
CA PRO A 309 11.47 22.75 4.72
C PRO A 309 12.11 21.45 5.22
N THR A 310 11.68 20.97 6.39
CA THR A 310 12.15 19.74 7.04
C THR A 310 11.25 18.54 6.72
N ALA A 311 10.30 18.67 5.79
CA ALA A 311 9.41 17.58 5.43
C ALA A 311 10.23 16.37 4.96
N PRO A 312 9.96 15.16 5.51
CA PRO A 312 10.59 13.95 5.01
C PRO A 312 10.23 13.71 3.54
N ARG A 313 11.24 13.41 2.72
CA ARG A 313 11.05 13.17 1.28
C ARG A 313 12.02 12.11 0.79
N VAL A 314 11.58 11.38 -0.22
CA VAL A 314 12.43 10.51 -1.05
C VAL A 314 12.37 11.05 -2.47
N ALA A 315 13.54 11.24 -3.09
CA ALA A 315 13.59 11.62 -4.50
C ALA A 315 13.35 10.37 -5.35
N VAL A 316 12.30 10.40 -6.16
CA VAL A 316 11.93 9.31 -7.07
C VAL A 316 11.95 9.88 -8.49
N PRO A 317 13.01 9.59 -9.27
CA PRO A 317 13.04 9.97 -10.68
C PRO A 317 11.87 9.33 -11.42
N ASP A 318 11.25 10.09 -12.34
CA ASP A 318 10.17 9.60 -13.21
C ASP A 318 9.00 8.94 -12.45
N GLU A 319 8.69 9.46 -11.26
CA GLU A 319 7.61 8.97 -10.42
C GLU A 319 6.27 9.02 -11.18
N ALA A 320 5.57 7.88 -11.21
CA ALA A 320 4.31 7.71 -11.93
C ALA A 320 3.26 8.78 -11.62
N LEU A 321 3.18 9.20 -10.36
CA LEU A 321 2.40 10.33 -9.89
C LEU A 321 3.36 11.28 -9.15
N PRO A 322 3.92 12.30 -9.83
CA PRO A 322 4.97 13.13 -9.25
C PRO A 322 4.56 13.75 -7.91
N GLY A 323 5.34 13.48 -6.86
CA GLY A 323 5.10 13.95 -5.49
C GLY A 323 4.36 12.95 -4.59
N LEU A 324 3.92 11.80 -5.09
CA LEU A 324 3.17 10.81 -4.30
C LEU A 324 3.98 10.28 -3.11
N SER A 325 5.25 9.93 -3.32
CA SER A 325 6.15 9.50 -2.24
C SER A 325 6.39 10.61 -1.23
N ALA A 326 6.41 11.87 -1.66
CA ALA A 326 6.51 13.01 -0.74
C ALA A 326 5.23 13.17 0.10
N LEU A 327 4.05 12.96 -0.48
CA LEU A 327 2.79 12.92 0.28
C LEU A 327 2.81 11.81 1.33
N VAL A 328 3.12 10.58 0.92
CA VAL A 328 3.19 9.43 1.84
C VAL A 328 4.20 9.69 2.94
N SER A 329 5.39 10.20 2.60
CA SER A 329 6.44 10.54 3.57
C SER A 329 6.01 11.60 4.57
N ALA A 330 5.34 12.67 4.09
CA ALA A 330 4.83 13.73 4.96
C ALA A 330 3.74 13.23 5.91
N VAL A 331 2.83 12.37 5.42
CA VAL A 331 1.80 11.75 6.26
C VAL A 331 2.41 10.79 7.28
N ALA A 332 3.43 10.02 6.91
CA ALA A 332 4.11 9.08 7.80
C ALA A 332 5.08 9.74 8.79
N ASP A 333 5.42 11.02 8.57
CA ASP A 333 6.48 11.74 9.28
C ASP A 333 7.86 11.05 9.18
N ARG A 334 8.12 10.38 8.05
CA ARG A 334 9.41 9.73 7.77
C ARG A 334 9.57 9.51 6.27
N PRO A 335 10.80 9.39 5.74
CA PRO A 335 11.01 9.10 4.33
C PRO A 335 10.45 7.71 3.99
N ILE A 336 9.56 7.66 3.01
CA ILE A 336 8.99 6.44 2.41
C ILE A 336 8.96 6.66 0.90
N GLY A 337 9.58 5.75 0.15
CA GLY A 337 9.56 5.72 -1.31
C GLY A 337 9.19 4.33 -1.82
N PRO A 338 9.23 4.11 -3.14
CA PRO A 338 9.06 2.79 -3.73
C PRO A 338 10.03 1.77 -3.12
N GLY A 339 9.49 0.62 -2.73
CA GLY A 339 10.28 -0.56 -2.38
C GLY A 339 10.94 -1.20 -3.58
N GLN A 340 11.53 -2.38 -3.37
CA GLN A 340 12.23 -3.16 -4.40
C GLN A 340 11.85 -4.64 -4.36
N VAL A 341 10.75 -5.01 -3.69
CA VAL A 341 10.41 -6.43 -3.49
C VAL A 341 10.16 -7.13 -4.81
N ILE A 342 9.41 -6.51 -5.72
CA ILE A 342 9.06 -7.11 -7.02
C ILE A 342 10.26 -7.05 -7.97
N GLU A 343 11.01 -5.94 -7.94
CA GLU A 343 12.27 -5.83 -8.69
C GLU A 343 13.29 -6.89 -8.27
N ASP A 344 13.48 -7.11 -6.96
CA ASP A 344 14.37 -8.14 -6.41
C ASP A 344 13.96 -9.55 -6.82
N ILE A 345 12.65 -9.85 -6.80
CA ILE A 345 12.15 -11.14 -7.32
C ILE A 345 12.46 -11.25 -8.82
N GLY A 346 12.32 -10.18 -9.58
CA GLY A 346 12.68 -10.14 -11.00
C GLY A 346 14.16 -10.38 -11.26
N ALA A 347 15.03 -9.74 -10.48
CA ALA A 347 16.48 -9.96 -10.54
C ALA A 347 16.83 -11.43 -10.24
N ASP A 348 16.17 -12.04 -9.25
CA ASP A 348 16.32 -13.47 -8.95
C ASP A 348 15.90 -14.36 -10.13
N VAL A 349 14.84 -14.01 -10.88
CA VAL A 349 14.45 -14.76 -12.09
C VAL A 349 15.57 -14.72 -13.13
N ILE A 350 16.15 -13.54 -13.38
CA ILE A 350 17.23 -13.35 -14.36
C ILE A 350 18.48 -14.13 -13.92
N ALA A 351 18.85 -14.04 -12.64
CA ALA A 351 20.03 -14.70 -12.08
C ALA A 351 20.00 -16.24 -12.23
N VAL A 352 18.81 -16.86 -12.25
CA VAL A 352 18.68 -18.31 -12.52
C VAL A 352 19.26 -18.70 -13.89
N PHE A 353 19.19 -17.81 -14.89
CA PHE A 353 19.71 -18.05 -16.23
C PHE A 353 21.18 -17.69 -16.39
N ASP A 354 21.70 -16.76 -15.58
CA ASP A 354 23.11 -16.35 -15.59
C ASP A 354 24.01 -17.31 -14.79
N ALA A 355 23.46 -18.10 -13.87
CA ALA A 355 24.21 -19.06 -13.07
C ALA A 355 24.87 -20.13 -13.97
N PRO A 356 26.18 -20.44 -13.82
CA PRO A 356 26.84 -21.48 -14.62
C PRO A 356 26.16 -22.84 -14.42
N VAL A 357 25.93 -23.57 -15.51
CA VAL A 357 25.40 -24.96 -15.45
C VAL A 357 26.44 -25.81 -14.74
N VAL A 358 26.18 -26.20 -13.49
CA VAL A 358 26.99 -27.23 -12.83
C VAL A 358 26.65 -28.54 -13.55
N PRO A 359 27.58 -29.14 -14.29
CA PRO A 359 27.30 -30.42 -14.93
C PRO A 359 26.98 -31.42 -13.82
N ALA A 360 25.86 -32.13 -13.95
CA ALA A 360 25.57 -33.28 -13.10
C ALA A 360 26.82 -34.18 -13.14
N GLY A 361 27.47 -34.33 -11.98
CA GLY A 361 28.65 -35.16 -11.86
C GLY A 361 28.36 -36.52 -12.46
N ARG A 362 29.21 -36.97 -13.38
CA ARG A 362 29.21 -38.38 -13.78
C ARG A 362 29.48 -39.15 -12.48
N GLY A 363 28.46 -39.87 -12.01
CA GLY A 363 28.68 -40.89 -11.00
C GLY A 363 29.65 -41.89 -11.59
N ASP A 364 30.80 -42.01 -10.94
CA ASP A 364 31.71 -43.15 -11.13
C ASP A 364 31.09 -44.42 -10.54
#